data_AF-A0A848WMW3-F1
#
_entry.id   AF-A0A848WMW3-F1
#
_cell.length_a   1.000
_cell.length_b   1.000
_cell.length_c   1.000
_cell.angle_alpha   90.00
_cell.angle_beta   90.00
_cell.angle_gamma   90.00
#
_symmetry.space_group_name_H-M   'P 1'
#
loop_
_entity.id
_entity.type
_entity.pdbx_description
1 polymer ?
#
loop_
_entity_poly.entity_id
_entity_poly.type
_entity_poly.pdbx_seq_one_letter_code
_entity_poly.pdbx_strand_id
1 'polypeptide(L)'
;PYTLRYITARRLARDRFFKDARGLFPEDLVPVFDLYVKNYRIFRDPSNPEPERAEAGWLAAQIHRFYGMELFGTELGPDHTCYQGDFGGWSDLMEFRLRIDQPDRIMAATRHYRNPKNDDANRESWRWTREEAKPPPEVIPAPTPGEIWRHRNYAKLPNVYRWHYRHVAADLAWEASLLMPGESEKTAQVLNIAGSWIKANHPPQADVFYKSMVRRNRSTATARHADDSRWFVAHDWWSTFNPWKDLWLPKPDRDFQSPPRKEDATP
;
A
#
# COMPACT_ATOMS: atom_id res chain seq x y z
N PRO A 1 -15.03 -5.31 16.50
CA PRO A 1 -14.89 -6.78 16.53
C PRO A 1 -14.80 -7.37 15.11
N TYR A 2 -13.66 -7.96 14.76
CA TYR A 2 -13.41 -8.60 13.46
C TYR A 2 -14.21 -9.91 13.36
N THR A 3 -15.33 -9.88 12.64
CA THR A 3 -16.15 -11.07 12.43
C THR A 3 -15.63 -11.87 11.24
N LEU A 4 -15.83 -13.20 11.24
CA LEU A 4 -15.56 -14.05 10.07
C LEU A 4 -16.26 -13.52 8.81
N ARG A 5 -17.46 -12.94 8.98
CA ARG A 5 -18.22 -12.26 7.92
C ARG A 5 -17.42 -11.13 7.27
N TYR A 6 -16.81 -10.25 8.05
CA TYR A 6 -16.05 -9.11 7.54
C TYR A 6 -14.71 -9.52 6.89
N ILE A 7 -14.00 -10.49 7.47
CA ILE A 7 -12.79 -11.05 6.85
C ILE A 7 -13.13 -11.69 5.50
N THR A 8 -14.25 -12.41 5.42
CA THR A 8 -14.74 -13.02 4.17
C THR A 8 -15.10 -11.94 3.14
N ALA A 9 -15.76 -10.85 3.55
CA ALA A 9 -16.07 -9.72 2.67
C ALA A 9 -14.81 -9.17 1.98
N ARG A 10 -13.75 -8.89 2.74
CA ARG A 10 -12.49 -8.36 2.19
C ARG A 10 -11.79 -9.32 1.24
N ARG A 11 -11.83 -10.62 1.54
CA ARG A 11 -11.28 -11.65 0.62
C ARG A 11 -12.03 -11.66 -0.70
N LEU A 12 -13.36 -11.71 -0.65
CA LEU A 12 -14.19 -11.68 -1.86
C LEU A 12 -13.98 -10.38 -2.65
N ALA A 13 -13.80 -9.25 -1.96
CA ALA A 13 -13.49 -7.97 -2.59
C ALA A 13 -12.14 -7.99 -3.34
N ARG A 14 -11.07 -8.54 -2.73
CA ARG A 14 -9.76 -8.74 -3.40
C ARG A 14 -9.90 -9.62 -4.65
N ASP A 15 -10.65 -10.70 -4.52
CA ASP A 15 -10.93 -11.64 -5.61
C ASP A 15 -11.99 -11.12 -6.61
N ARG A 16 -12.47 -9.88 -6.43
CA ARG A 16 -13.42 -9.15 -7.29
C ARG A 16 -14.82 -9.76 -7.36
N PHE A 17 -15.18 -10.62 -6.41
CA PHE A 17 -16.56 -11.06 -6.18
C PHE A 17 -17.36 -9.95 -5.47
N PHE A 18 -17.46 -8.78 -6.11
CA PHE A 18 -17.96 -7.56 -5.48
C PHE A 18 -19.40 -7.67 -4.98
N LYS A 19 -20.26 -8.38 -5.71
CA LYS A 19 -21.66 -8.58 -5.32
C LYS A 19 -21.76 -9.33 -4.00
N ASP A 20 -20.98 -10.41 -3.85
CA ASP A 20 -20.99 -11.25 -2.65
C ASP A 20 -20.30 -10.53 -1.48
N ALA A 21 -19.18 -9.85 -1.76
CA ALA A 21 -18.48 -9.03 -0.77
C ALA A 21 -19.39 -7.95 -0.17
N ARG A 22 -20.15 -7.23 -1.01
CA ARG A 22 -21.09 -6.17 -0.59
C ARG A 22 -22.06 -6.64 0.48
N GLY A 23 -22.63 -7.84 0.33
CA GLY A 23 -23.59 -8.40 1.29
C GLY A 23 -22.99 -8.77 2.65
N LEU A 24 -21.66 -8.81 2.75
CA LEU A 24 -20.94 -9.20 3.96
C LEU A 24 -20.24 -8.03 4.66
N PHE A 25 -20.08 -6.88 4.00
CA PHE A 25 -19.49 -5.69 4.62
C PHE A 25 -20.40 -5.11 5.72
N PRO A 26 -19.82 -4.50 6.78
CA PRO A 26 -20.54 -3.62 7.69
C PRO A 26 -21.26 -2.51 6.91
N GLU A 27 -22.45 -2.11 7.36
CA GLU A 27 -23.30 -1.12 6.68
C GLU A 27 -22.56 0.20 6.43
N ASP A 28 -21.76 0.65 7.39
CA ASP A 28 -20.92 1.85 7.30
C ASP A 28 -19.93 1.85 6.12
N LEU A 29 -19.43 0.68 5.72
CA LEU A 29 -18.43 0.56 4.65
C LEU A 29 -19.05 0.36 3.27
N VAL A 30 -20.34 0.01 3.20
CA VAL A 30 -21.03 -0.24 1.92
C VAL A 30 -21.02 0.97 1.00
N PRO A 31 -21.24 2.23 1.45
CA PRO A 31 -21.21 3.39 0.55
C PRO A 31 -19.85 3.59 -0.14
N VAL A 32 -18.74 3.47 0.60
CA VAL A 32 -17.39 3.60 0.02
C VAL A 32 -17.06 2.41 -0.87
N PHE A 33 -17.48 1.21 -0.49
CA PHE A 33 -17.29 0.02 -1.31
C PHE A 33 -18.04 0.11 -2.64
N ASP A 34 -19.31 0.55 -2.61
CA ASP A 34 -20.12 0.75 -3.82
C ASP A 34 -19.49 1.82 -4.73
N LEU A 35 -18.95 2.89 -4.15
CA LEU A 35 -18.25 3.93 -4.90
C LEU A 35 -16.96 3.40 -5.54
N TYR A 36 -16.18 2.59 -4.82
CA TYR A 36 -15.02 1.90 -5.38
C TYR A 36 -15.43 1.01 -6.56
N VAL A 37 -16.43 0.14 -6.36
CA VAL A 37 -16.88 -0.82 -7.39
C VAL A 37 -17.41 -0.10 -8.63
N LYS A 38 -18.17 0.99 -8.46
CA LYS A 38 -18.64 1.83 -9.57
C LYS A 38 -17.47 2.35 -10.40
N ASN A 39 -16.51 3.01 -9.76
CA ASN A 39 -15.37 3.60 -10.46
C ASN A 39 -14.42 2.56 -11.05
N TYR A 40 -14.20 1.45 -10.34
CA TYR A 40 -13.44 0.33 -10.85
C TYR A 40 -14.07 -0.24 -12.13
N ARG A 41 -15.41 -0.37 -12.20
CA ARG A 41 -16.10 -0.84 -13.40
C ARG A 41 -15.97 0.14 -14.56
N ILE A 42 -16.17 1.43 -14.32
CA ILE A 42 -16.00 2.48 -15.36
C ILE A 42 -14.58 2.41 -15.92
N PHE A 43 -13.57 2.37 -15.05
CA PHE A 43 -12.16 2.30 -15.42
C PHE A 43 -11.81 1.07 -16.27
N ARG A 44 -12.36 -0.10 -15.92
CA ARG A 44 -12.06 -1.37 -16.59
C ARG A 44 -12.87 -1.62 -17.86
N ASP A 45 -13.93 -0.87 -18.10
CA ASP A 45 -14.76 -1.00 -19.30
C ASP A 45 -14.17 -0.14 -20.44
N PRO A 46 -13.65 -0.76 -21.52
CA PRO A 46 -13.04 -0.04 -22.63
C PRO A 46 -14.03 0.72 -23.51
N SER A 47 -15.35 0.52 -23.31
CA SER A 47 -16.38 1.28 -24.04
C SER A 47 -16.52 2.72 -23.53
N ASN A 48 -16.05 3.01 -22.31
CA ASN A 48 -16.03 4.37 -21.78
C ASN A 48 -14.87 5.19 -22.37
N PRO A 49 -15.03 6.51 -22.58
CA PRO A 49 -13.96 7.38 -23.05
C PRO A 49 -12.72 7.35 -22.15
N GLU A 50 -11.52 7.46 -22.73
CA GLU A 50 -10.26 7.42 -21.96
C GLU A 50 -10.19 8.45 -20.81
N PRO A 51 -10.63 9.72 -20.98
CA PRO A 51 -10.62 10.67 -19.88
C PRO A 51 -11.51 10.24 -18.71
N GLU A 52 -12.70 9.71 -19.00
CA GLU A 52 -13.63 9.22 -17.97
C GLU A 52 -13.04 8.01 -17.23
N ARG A 53 -12.44 7.07 -17.98
CA ARG A 53 -11.75 5.93 -17.40
C ARG A 53 -10.57 6.36 -16.53
N ALA A 54 -9.80 7.35 -16.96
CA ALA A 54 -8.66 7.87 -16.20
C ALA A 54 -9.10 8.47 -14.85
N GLU A 55 -10.15 9.29 -14.85
CA GLU A 55 -10.72 9.86 -13.62
C GLU A 55 -11.26 8.78 -12.67
N ALA A 56 -12.02 7.83 -13.23
CA ALA A 56 -12.57 6.72 -12.44
C ALA A 56 -11.47 5.83 -11.86
N GLY A 57 -10.42 5.53 -12.64
CA GLY A 57 -9.26 4.77 -12.19
C GLY A 57 -8.51 5.48 -11.07
N TRP A 58 -8.32 6.80 -11.20
CA TRP A 58 -7.70 7.62 -10.16
C TRP A 58 -8.53 7.67 -8.88
N LEU A 59 -9.86 7.81 -8.99
CA LEU A 59 -10.74 7.78 -7.82
C LEU A 59 -10.74 6.40 -7.14
N ALA A 60 -10.78 5.31 -7.92
CA ALA A 60 -10.65 3.95 -7.38
C ALA A 60 -9.31 3.75 -6.65
N ALA A 61 -8.21 4.27 -7.21
CA ALA A 61 -6.89 4.21 -6.58
C ALA A 61 -6.85 4.96 -5.25
N GLN A 62 -7.39 6.17 -5.18
CA GLN A 62 -7.47 6.95 -3.95
C GLN A 62 -8.31 6.23 -2.88
N ILE A 63 -9.49 5.70 -3.26
CA ILE A 63 -10.31 4.90 -2.33
C ILE A 63 -9.54 3.67 -1.85
N HIS A 64 -8.82 2.97 -2.73
CA HIS A 64 -8.01 1.81 -2.34
C HIS A 64 -6.84 2.19 -1.43
N ARG A 65 -6.25 3.38 -1.61
CA ARG A 65 -5.18 3.88 -0.73
C ARG A 65 -5.68 4.17 0.67
N PHE A 66 -6.87 4.76 0.78
CA PHE A 66 -7.45 5.13 2.07
C PHE A 66 -8.14 3.95 2.73
N TYR A 67 -9.10 3.30 2.06
CA TYR A 67 -9.92 2.22 2.62
C TYR A 67 -9.38 0.82 2.29
N GLY A 68 -8.11 0.76 1.87
CA GLY A 68 -7.46 -0.47 1.45
C GLY A 68 -7.49 -1.56 2.49
N MET A 69 -7.21 -1.23 3.75
CA MET A 69 -7.17 -2.20 4.84
C MET A 69 -8.58 -2.69 5.23
N GLU A 70 -9.57 -1.82 5.14
CA GLU A 70 -10.97 -2.06 5.51
C GLU A 70 -11.74 -2.82 4.42
N LEU A 71 -11.41 -2.56 3.15
CA LEU A 71 -12.10 -3.17 2.01
C LEU A 71 -11.33 -4.34 1.42
N PHE A 72 -10.00 -4.34 1.51
CA PHE A 72 -9.14 -5.29 0.83
C PHE A 72 -8.01 -5.85 1.70
N GLY A 73 -7.88 -5.44 2.96
CA GLY A 73 -6.75 -5.84 3.81
C GLY A 73 -6.77 -7.32 4.19
N THR A 74 -5.60 -7.95 4.18
CA THR A 74 -5.37 -9.22 4.89
C THR A 74 -5.12 -8.98 6.38
N GLU A 75 -5.60 -9.89 7.23
CA GLU A 75 -5.36 -9.78 8.68
C GLU A 75 -3.87 -9.85 9.01
N LEU A 76 -3.17 -10.83 8.42
CA LEU A 76 -1.71 -10.97 8.48
C LEU A 76 -1.10 -10.41 7.19
N GLY A 77 0.10 -10.87 6.80
CA GLY A 77 0.72 -10.45 5.56
C GLY A 77 -0.18 -10.65 4.32
N PRO A 78 -0.10 -9.75 3.31
CA PRO A 78 0.83 -8.63 3.23
C PRO A 78 0.43 -7.35 3.99
N ASP A 79 -0.83 -7.17 4.37
CA ASP A 79 -1.31 -5.89 4.89
C ASP A 79 -1.16 -5.73 6.42
N HIS A 80 -1.04 -6.84 7.16
CA HIS A 80 -0.97 -6.83 8.63
C HIS A 80 -2.07 -5.97 9.26
N THR A 81 -3.31 -6.08 8.79
CA THR A 81 -4.42 -5.22 9.26
C THR A 81 -4.62 -5.33 10.78
N CYS A 82 -4.40 -6.52 11.37
CA CYS A 82 -4.52 -6.68 12.82
C CYS A 82 -3.49 -5.86 13.62
N TYR A 83 -2.39 -5.45 12.97
CA TYR A 83 -1.37 -4.56 13.50
C TYR A 83 -1.44 -3.16 12.88
N GLN A 84 -2.59 -2.77 12.31
CA GLN A 84 -2.81 -1.46 11.68
C GLN A 84 -1.80 -1.13 10.56
N GLY A 85 -1.28 -2.15 9.87
CA GLY A 85 -0.24 -1.97 8.85
C GLY A 85 1.15 -1.71 9.42
N ASP A 86 1.39 -1.99 10.71
CA ASP A 86 2.73 -2.00 11.30
C ASP A 86 3.52 -3.21 10.75
N PHE A 87 4.51 -2.89 9.91
CA PHE A 87 5.35 -3.85 9.17
C PHE A 87 6.48 -4.43 10.02
N GLY A 88 6.55 -4.13 11.32
CA GLY A 88 7.69 -4.40 12.18
C GLY A 88 8.20 -5.85 12.17
N GLY A 89 9.05 -6.19 11.19
CA GLY A 89 9.86 -7.42 11.14
C GLY A 89 9.10 -8.75 11.01
N TRP A 90 7.77 -8.77 11.03
CA TRP A 90 7.00 -10.02 11.00
C TRP A 90 6.89 -10.57 9.58
N SER A 91 7.94 -11.26 9.18
CA SER A 91 7.98 -12.11 7.99
C SER A 91 6.85 -13.17 8.01
N ASP A 92 6.48 -13.73 6.85
CA ASP A 92 5.55 -14.86 6.79
C ASP A 92 6.03 -15.98 7.75
N LEU A 93 5.11 -16.73 8.37
CA LEU A 93 5.47 -17.87 9.23
C LEU A 93 6.42 -18.83 8.50
N MET A 94 6.28 -18.94 7.18
CA MET A 94 7.20 -19.72 6.35
C MET A 94 8.61 -19.13 6.28
N GLU A 95 8.77 -17.80 6.21
CA GLU A 95 10.07 -17.12 6.26
C GLU A 95 10.74 -17.28 7.64
N PHE A 96 9.98 -17.17 8.73
CA PHE A 96 10.42 -17.50 10.08
C PHE A 96 10.88 -18.97 10.20
N ARG A 97 10.09 -19.91 9.67
CA ARG A 97 10.41 -21.35 9.65
C ARG A 97 11.64 -21.67 8.82
N LEU A 98 11.80 -21.03 7.67
CA LEU A 98 12.97 -21.18 6.80
C LEU A 98 14.24 -20.58 7.42
N ARG A 99 14.16 -19.92 8.58
CA ARG A 99 15.25 -19.14 9.18
C ARG A 99 15.83 -18.15 8.15
N ILE A 100 14.97 -17.60 7.29
CA ILE A 100 15.30 -16.44 6.45
C ILE A 100 15.23 -15.16 7.30
N ASP A 101 15.12 -15.29 8.62
CA ASP A 101 15.60 -14.30 9.57
C ASP A 101 17.14 -14.23 9.50
N GLN A 102 17.64 -13.59 8.44
CA GLN A 102 18.90 -12.90 8.55
C GLN A 102 18.59 -11.59 9.27
N PRO A 103 19.06 -11.42 10.52
CA PRO A 103 18.95 -10.14 11.22
C PRO A 103 19.54 -9.01 10.37
N ASP A 104 20.50 -9.32 9.48
CA ASP A 104 21.08 -8.35 8.55
C ASP A 104 20.09 -7.81 7.51
N ARG A 105 19.03 -8.55 7.13
CA ARG A 105 18.02 -8.08 6.15
C ARG A 105 16.84 -7.36 6.81
N ILE A 106 16.40 -7.82 7.99
CA ILE A 106 15.39 -7.11 8.79
C ILE A 106 16.00 -5.81 9.36
N MET A 107 17.28 -5.85 9.78
CA MET A 107 18.04 -4.64 10.14
C MET A 107 18.45 -3.81 8.92
N ALA A 108 18.68 -4.38 7.72
CA ALA A 108 18.92 -3.57 6.51
C ALA A 108 17.65 -2.84 6.04
N ALA A 109 16.48 -3.47 6.15
CA ALA A 109 15.20 -2.85 5.85
C ALA A 109 14.88 -1.69 6.81
N THR A 110 15.28 -1.80 8.08
CA THR A 110 15.22 -0.68 9.05
C THR A 110 16.41 0.28 8.95
N ARG A 111 17.57 -0.13 8.42
CA ARG A 111 18.73 0.76 8.14
C ARG A 111 18.47 1.73 7.00
N HIS A 112 17.55 1.41 6.09
CA HIS A 112 17.17 2.30 4.98
C HIS A 112 16.28 3.47 5.44
N TYR A 113 15.84 3.46 6.69
CA TYR A 113 15.19 4.59 7.38
C TYR A 113 16.17 5.43 8.22
N ARG A 114 17.46 5.43 7.87
CA ARG A 114 18.47 6.21 8.57
C ARG A 114 18.57 7.61 7.96
N ASN A 115 17.91 8.59 8.58
CA ASN A 115 18.24 10.00 8.37
C ASN A 115 19.52 10.31 9.17
N PRO A 116 20.66 10.62 8.53
CA PRO A 116 21.93 10.86 9.21
C PRO A 116 21.89 12.05 10.20
N LYS A 117 20.89 12.93 10.09
CA LYS A 117 20.76 14.13 10.93
C LYS A 117 20.10 13.90 12.29
N ASN A 118 19.52 12.71 12.53
CA ASN A 118 18.81 12.38 13.79
C ASN A 118 19.54 11.32 14.64
N ASP A 119 20.78 10.97 14.29
CA ASP A 119 21.51 9.80 14.80
C ASP A 119 21.94 9.92 16.28
N ASP A 120 21.94 11.13 16.87
CA ASP A 120 22.35 11.32 18.27
C ASP A 120 21.23 11.02 19.28
N ALA A 121 19.96 11.23 18.92
CA ALA A 121 18.83 11.03 19.83
C ALA A 121 18.34 9.57 19.93
N ASN A 122 18.71 8.72 18.97
CA ASN A 122 18.18 7.35 18.85
C ASN A 122 19.18 6.24 19.24
N ARG A 123 20.36 6.62 19.76
CA ARG A 123 21.39 5.66 20.21
C ARG A 123 21.01 4.85 21.45
N GLU A 124 20.05 5.35 22.25
CA GLU A 124 19.64 4.69 23.50
C GLU A 124 18.38 3.83 23.38
N SER A 125 17.51 4.06 22.39
CA SER A 125 16.18 3.42 22.34
C SER A 125 16.18 1.99 21.80
N TRP A 126 17.21 1.57 21.04
CA TRP A 126 17.27 0.25 20.41
C TRP A 126 18.60 -0.47 20.62
N ARG A 127 19.12 -0.47 21.86
CA ARG A 127 20.13 -1.44 22.29
C ARG A 127 19.51 -2.83 22.47
N TRP A 128 19.02 -3.44 21.39
CA TRP A 128 18.99 -4.90 21.33
C TRP A 128 20.43 -5.35 21.14
N THR A 129 21.10 -5.71 22.23
CA THR A 129 22.42 -6.31 22.16
C THR A 129 22.31 -7.63 21.41
N ARG A 130 23.26 -7.87 20.50
CA ARG A 130 23.37 -9.11 19.70
C ARG A 130 23.35 -10.40 20.54
N GLU A 131 23.56 -10.29 21.85
CA GLU A 131 23.58 -11.39 22.82
C GLU A 131 22.19 -11.78 23.36
N GLU A 132 21.18 -10.91 23.28
CA GLU A 132 19.84 -11.14 23.84
C GLU A 132 18.82 -11.67 22.82
N ALA A 133 19.09 -11.55 21.52
CA ALA A 133 18.31 -12.16 20.45
C ALA A 133 18.62 -13.66 20.27
N LYS A 134 18.63 -14.43 21.36
CA LYS A 134 18.60 -15.89 21.25
C LYS A 134 17.21 -16.28 20.73
N PRO A 135 17.07 -16.92 19.56
CA PRO A 135 15.76 -17.34 19.08
C PRO A 135 15.12 -18.24 20.14
N PRO A 136 13.80 -18.11 20.40
CA PRO A 136 13.14 -18.97 21.37
C PRO A 136 13.38 -20.43 20.99
N PRO A 137 13.76 -21.30 21.95
CA PRO A 137 14.09 -22.68 21.64
C PRO A 137 12.84 -23.45 21.17
N GLU A 138 13.00 -24.19 20.07
CA GLU A 138 12.22 -25.37 19.64
C GLU A 138 10.69 -25.29 19.44
N VAL A 139 10.00 -24.17 19.69
CA VAL A 139 8.52 -24.14 19.58
C VAL A 139 8.01 -24.22 18.13
N ILE A 140 8.83 -23.86 17.14
CA ILE A 140 8.43 -23.84 15.72
C ILE A 140 9.17 -24.96 14.96
N PRO A 141 8.47 -25.96 14.41
CA PRO A 141 9.11 -27.05 13.69
C PRO A 141 9.77 -26.55 12.40
N ALA A 142 10.98 -27.06 12.12
CA ALA A 142 11.67 -26.79 10.86
C ALA A 142 10.79 -27.17 9.66
N PRO A 143 10.87 -26.44 8.53
CA PRO A 143 10.12 -26.77 7.33
C PRO A 143 10.68 -28.08 6.75
N THR A 144 9.78 -28.98 6.42
CA THR A 144 10.09 -30.25 5.74
C THR A 144 10.68 -29.97 4.34
N PRO A 145 11.45 -30.89 3.75
CA PRO A 145 11.95 -30.75 2.37
C PRO A 145 10.83 -30.49 1.36
N GLY A 146 9.65 -31.09 1.56
CA GLY A 146 8.47 -30.84 0.73
C GLY A 146 7.88 -29.44 0.89
N GLU A 147 7.86 -28.87 2.10
CA GLU A 147 7.48 -27.48 2.33
C GLU A 147 8.47 -26.51 1.69
N ILE A 148 9.78 -26.76 1.81
CA ILE A 148 10.84 -25.96 1.16
C ILE A 148 10.66 -26.00 -0.37
N TRP A 149 10.46 -27.19 -0.94
CA TRP A 149 10.27 -27.36 -2.37
C TRP A 149 9.00 -26.64 -2.85
N ARG A 150 7.86 -26.80 -2.15
CA ARG A 150 6.62 -26.09 -2.50
C ARG A 150 6.77 -24.58 -2.38
N HIS A 151 7.45 -24.08 -1.35
CA HIS A 151 7.71 -22.65 -1.22
C HIS A 151 8.60 -22.14 -2.37
N ARG A 152 9.73 -22.81 -2.67
CA ARG A 152 10.60 -22.38 -3.79
C ARG A 152 9.92 -22.39 -5.16
N ASN A 153 9.01 -23.33 -5.39
CA ASN A 153 8.38 -23.53 -6.71
C ASN A 153 6.99 -22.90 -6.86
N TYR A 154 6.25 -22.73 -5.75
CA TYR A 154 4.88 -22.22 -5.75
C TYR A 154 4.66 -21.03 -4.82
N ALA A 155 5.67 -20.55 -4.09
CA ALA A 155 5.63 -19.17 -3.62
C ALA A 155 5.70 -18.30 -4.88
N LYS A 156 4.53 -18.08 -5.48
CA LYS A 156 4.30 -17.03 -6.45
C LYS A 156 4.89 -15.79 -5.78
N LEU A 157 5.92 -15.18 -6.40
CA LEU A 157 6.62 -13.93 -6.04
C LEU A 157 6.16 -13.30 -4.73
N PRO A 158 7.06 -12.97 -3.78
CA PRO A 158 6.73 -12.64 -2.40
C PRO A 158 5.35 -12.00 -2.32
N ASN A 159 4.36 -12.76 -1.84
CA ASN A 159 2.93 -12.40 -1.80
C ASN A 159 2.68 -11.03 -1.12
N VAL A 160 3.73 -10.51 -0.47
CA VAL A 160 3.95 -9.18 0.06
C VAL A 160 3.49 -8.02 -0.85
N TYR A 161 3.48 -8.16 -2.18
CA TYR A 161 3.11 -7.04 -3.07
C TYR A 161 1.74 -7.19 -3.76
N ARG A 162 1.36 -8.42 -4.12
CA ARG A 162 0.21 -8.67 -5.00
C ARG A 162 -1.11 -8.12 -4.44
N TRP A 163 -1.27 -8.18 -3.12
CA TRP A 163 -2.49 -7.75 -2.44
C TRP A 163 -2.27 -6.60 -1.48
N HIS A 164 -1.04 -6.12 -1.37
CA HIS A 164 -0.75 -5.03 -0.43
C HIS A 164 -1.45 -3.77 -0.89
N TYR A 165 -2.32 -3.23 -0.05
CA TYR A 165 -3.25 -2.19 -0.46
C TYR A 165 -2.55 -0.95 -1.06
N ARG A 166 -1.40 -0.52 -0.52
CA ARG A 166 -0.61 0.60 -1.09
C ARG A 166 -0.10 0.33 -2.50
N HIS A 167 0.33 -0.91 -2.78
CA HIS A 167 0.81 -1.31 -4.11
C HIS A 167 -0.35 -1.43 -5.08
N VAL A 168 -1.45 -2.07 -4.69
CA VAL A 168 -2.65 -2.16 -5.52
C VAL A 168 -3.20 -0.76 -5.85
N ALA A 169 -3.21 0.16 -4.88
CA ALA A 169 -3.57 1.55 -5.12
C ALA A 169 -2.62 2.24 -6.11
N ALA A 170 -1.31 2.08 -5.92
CA ALA A 170 -0.31 2.65 -6.82
C ALA A 170 -0.41 2.09 -8.25
N ASP A 171 -0.69 0.79 -8.40
CA ASP A 171 -0.91 0.14 -9.69
C ASP A 171 -2.16 0.68 -10.39
N LEU A 172 -3.28 0.83 -9.67
CA LEU A 172 -4.48 1.45 -10.22
C LEU A 172 -4.22 2.89 -10.68
N ALA A 173 -3.48 3.67 -9.90
CA ALA A 173 -3.11 5.03 -10.25
C ALA A 173 -2.14 5.09 -11.44
N TRP A 174 -1.19 4.16 -11.52
CA TRP A 174 -0.30 4.03 -12.67
C TRP A 174 -1.09 3.75 -13.95
N GLU A 175 -1.95 2.73 -13.93
CA GLU A 175 -2.77 2.38 -15.08
C GLU A 175 -3.72 3.53 -15.47
N ALA A 176 -4.32 4.22 -14.50
CA ALA A 176 -5.11 5.42 -14.76
C ALA A 176 -4.28 6.52 -15.43
N SER A 177 -3.04 6.73 -14.98
CA SER A 177 -2.12 7.70 -15.56
C SER A 177 -1.80 7.41 -17.03
N LEU A 178 -1.84 6.14 -17.47
CA LEU A 178 -1.57 5.78 -18.87
C LEU A 178 -2.67 6.29 -19.81
N LEU A 179 -3.89 6.49 -19.29
CA LEU A 179 -5.03 7.04 -20.03
C LEU A 179 -5.09 8.57 -19.93
N MET A 180 -4.20 9.20 -19.16
CA MET A 180 -4.15 10.65 -19.01
C MET A 180 -3.19 11.28 -20.03
N PRO A 181 -3.47 12.51 -20.50
CA PRO A 181 -2.60 13.20 -21.44
C PRO A 181 -1.20 13.44 -20.85
N GLY A 182 -0.18 13.41 -21.72
CA GLY A 182 1.16 13.90 -21.38
C GLY A 182 1.20 15.41 -21.25
N GLU A 183 2.27 15.94 -20.67
CA GLU A 183 2.44 17.38 -20.39
C GLU A 183 1.27 18.00 -19.61
N SER A 184 0.58 17.18 -18.82
CA SER A 184 -0.54 17.59 -17.98
C SER A 184 -0.10 17.65 -16.53
N GLU A 185 -0.33 18.79 -15.90
CA GLU A 185 -0.05 18.99 -14.46
C GLU A 185 -0.78 17.93 -13.63
N LYS A 186 -2.00 17.57 -14.01
CA LYS A 186 -2.77 16.53 -13.34
C LYS A 186 -2.10 15.16 -13.44
N THR A 187 -1.61 14.78 -14.62
CA THR A 187 -0.89 13.52 -14.81
C THR A 187 0.39 13.47 -13.97
N ALA A 188 1.12 14.60 -13.92
CA ALA A 188 2.31 14.72 -13.08
C ALA A 188 1.97 14.57 -11.59
N GLN A 189 0.91 15.23 -11.12
CA GLN A 189 0.44 15.10 -9.74
C GLN A 189 0.02 13.67 -9.41
N VAL A 190 -0.76 13.00 -10.26
CA VAL A 190 -1.18 11.60 -10.05
C VAL A 190 0.03 10.68 -9.88
N LEU A 191 1.03 10.80 -10.76
CA LEU A 191 2.26 10.01 -10.66
C LEU A 191 3.09 10.36 -9.42
N ASN A 192 3.14 11.65 -9.04
CA ASN A 192 3.83 12.08 -7.82
C ASN A 192 3.19 11.48 -6.56
N ILE A 193 1.87 11.60 -6.46
CA ILE A 193 1.08 11.13 -5.32
C ILE A 193 1.17 9.60 -5.24
N ALA A 194 0.91 8.89 -6.35
CA ALA A 194 0.91 7.43 -6.38
C ALA A 194 2.28 6.83 -6.01
N GLY A 195 3.36 7.35 -6.58
CA GLY A 195 4.70 6.90 -6.24
C GLY A 195 5.06 7.19 -4.78
N SER A 196 4.56 8.30 -4.21
CA SER A 196 4.77 8.63 -2.80
C SER A 196 4.11 7.65 -1.82
N TRP A 197 3.08 6.91 -2.23
CA TRP A 197 2.45 5.90 -1.38
C TRP A 197 3.35 4.70 -1.10
N ILE A 198 4.32 4.43 -1.97
CA ILE A 198 5.21 3.28 -1.88
C ILE A 198 6.69 3.66 -1.68
N LYS A 199 7.05 4.95 -1.84
CA LYS A 199 8.45 5.41 -1.81
C LYS A 199 9.21 5.10 -0.52
N ALA A 200 8.53 5.10 0.63
CA ALA A 200 9.19 4.91 1.93
C ALA A 200 9.66 3.47 2.12
N ASN A 201 8.80 2.50 1.80
CA ASN A 201 9.09 1.07 1.96
C ASN A 201 9.78 0.46 0.73
N HIS A 202 9.54 1.01 -0.47
CA HIS A 202 9.95 0.42 -1.74
C HIS A 202 10.47 1.47 -2.75
N PRO A 203 11.60 2.15 -2.46
CA PRO A 203 12.16 3.18 -3.34
C PRO A 203 12.42 2.71 -4.79
N PRO A 204 12.95 1.51 -5.07
CA PRO A 204 13.18 1.06 -6.45
C PRO A 204 11.89 0.91 -7.27
N GLN A 205 10.80 0.49 -6.63
CA GLN A 205 9.48 0.39 -7.28
C GLN A 205 8.88 1.78 -7.47
N ALA A 206 9.04 2.70 -6.52
CA ALA A 206 8.58 4.08 -6.66
C ALA A 206 9.31 4.82 -7.80
N ASP A 207 10.59 4.55 -8.03
CA ASP A 207 11.40 5.20 -9.06
C ASP A 207 10.79 5.15 -10.47
N VAL A 208 10.01 4.12 -10.83
CA VAL A 208 9.31 4.07 -12.13
C VAL A 208 8.26 5.18 -12.27
N PHE A 209 7.57 5.54 -11.18
CA PHE A 209 6.61 6.66 -11.14
C PHE A 209 7.33 7.99 -11.31
N TYR A 210 8.42 8.19 -10.57
CA TYR A 210 9.26 9.38 -10.67
C TYR A 210 9.78 9.58 -12.11
N LYS A 211 10.40 8.54 -12.69
CA LYS A 211 10.93 8.59 -14.06
C LYS A 211 9.84 8.85 -15.09
N SER A 212 8.69 8.18 -14.98
CA SER A 212 7.56 8.41 -15.89
C SER A 212 6.99 9.81 -15.77
N MET A 213 6.88 10.35 -14.56
CA MET A 213 6.41 11.72 -14.32
C MET A 213 7.30 12.73 -15.04
N VAL A 214 8.62 12.67 -14.80
CA VAL A 214 9.59 13.59 -15.41
C VAL A 214 9.62 13.45 -16.92
N ARG A 215 9.61 12.22 -17.45
CA ARG A 215 9.68 11.97 -18.89
C ARG A 215 8.43 12.39 -19.65
N ARG A 216 7.25 12.16 -19.09
CA ARG A 216 5.96 12.40 -19.78
C ARG A 216 5.42 13.81 -19.56
N ASN A 217 5.89 14.52 -18.54
CA ASN A 217 5.30 15.79 -18.10
C ASN A 217 6.35 16.86 -17.80
N ARG A 218 7.49 16.88 -18.50
CA ARG A 218 8.65 17.76 -18.21
C ARG A 218 8.33 19.26 -18.17
N SER A 219 7.28 19.72 -18.84
CA SER A 219 6.87 21.13 -18.85
C SER A 219 6.00 21.54 -17.66
N THR A 220 5.59 20.59 -16.83
CA THR A 220 4.75 20.82 -15.64
C THR A 220 5.55 21.32 -14.45
N ALA A 221 4.90 22.04 -13.54
CA ALA A 221 5.56 22.54 -12.33
C ALA A 221 5.96 21.38 -11.41
N THR A 222 5.07 20.40 -11.22
CA THR A 222 5.34 19.21 -10.41
C THR A 222 6.53 18.42 -10.94
N ALA A 223 6.60 18.14 -12.25
CA ALA A 223 7.71 17.36 -12.80
C ALA A 223 9.05 18.11 -12.75
N ARG A 224 9.06 19.42 -13.01
CA ARG A 224 10.30 20.23 -12.88
C ARG A 224 10.83 20.21 -11.46
N HIS A 225 9.97 20.47 -10.48
CA HIS A 225 10.37 20.43 -9.07
C HIS A 225 10.85 19.03 -8.68
N ALA A 226 10.18 17.97 -9.14
CA ALA A 226 10.66 16.61 -8.90
C ALA A 226 12.03 16.33 -9.53
N ASP A 227 12.29 16.80 -10.75
CA ASP A 227 13.57 16.64 -11.41
C ASP A 227 14.69 17.43 -10.72
N ASP A 228 14.40 18.66 -10.30
CA ASP A 228 15.33 19.51 -9.52
C ASP A 228 15.71 18.82 -8.19
N SER A 229 14.73 18.25 -7.49
CA SER A 229 14.92 17.51 -6.24
C SER A 229 15.45 16.08 -6.45
N ARG A 230 15.53 15.61 -7.70
CA ARG A 230 15.83 14.22 -8.07
C ARG A 230 14.94 13.18 -7.37
N TRP A 231 13.75 13.58 -6.93
CA TRP A 231 12.82 12.75 -6.17
C TRP A 231 11.41 13.35 -6.16
N PHE A 232 10.44 12.62 -5.60
CA PHE A 232 9.06 13.06 -5.48
C PHE A 232 8.92 14.39 -4.74
N VAL A 233 8.03 15.25 -5.23
CA VAL A 233 7.64 16.50 -4.55
C VAL A 233 6.90 16.15 -3.27
N ALA A 234 7.28 16.79 -2.16
CA ALA A 234 6.57 16.69 -0.89
C ALA A 234 5.13 17.14 -1.08
N HIS A 235 4.19 16.32 -0.61
CA HIS A 235 2.79 16.68 -0.66
C HIS A 235 2.05 15.97 0.47
N ASP A 236 1.02 16.63 1.00
CA ASP A 236 0.19 16.13 2.07
C ASP A 236 -1.09 15.50 1.48
N TRP A 237 -1.00 14.29 0.89
CA TRP A 237 -2.19 13.67 0.29
C TRP A 237 -3.32 13.43 1.30
N TRP A 238 -2.98 13.33 2.60
CA TRP A 238 -3.96 13.10 3.66
C TRP A 238 -4.98 14.24 3.73
N SER A 239 -4.54 15.49 3.52
CA SER A 239 -5.45 16.64 3.49
C SER A 239 -6.12 16.83 2.13
N THR A 240 -5.64 16.19 1.07
CA THR A 240 -6.16 16.39 -0.30
C THR A 240 -7.26 15.42 -0.72
N PHE A 241 -7.49 14.33 0.01
CA PHE A 241 -8.58 13.40 -0.31
C PHE A 241 -9.22 12.82 0.96
N ASN A 242 -10.50 13.08 1.13
CA ASN A 242 -11.37 12.46 2.12
C ASN A 242 -12.70 12.10 1.45
N PRO A 243 -12.98 10.82 1.17
CA PRO A 243 -14.18 10.45 0.42
C PRO A 243 -15.50 10.77 1.14
N TRP A 244 -15.50 10.91 2.48
CA TRP A 244 -16.70 11.32 3.21
C TRP A 244 -17.01 12.80 3.04
N LYS A 245 -15.97 13.63 3.03
CA LYS A 245 -16.12 15.08 2.86
C LYS A 245 -16.24 15.47 1.39
N ASP A 246 -15.34 14.95 0.56
CA ASP A 246 -15.17 15.40 -0.82
C ASP A 246 -16.23 14.81 -1.74
N LEU A 247 -16.82 13.66 -1.36
CA LEU A 247 -17.81 12.94 -2.15
C LEU A 247 -19.16 12.83 -1.43
N TRP A 248 -19.32 13.59 -0.33
CA TRP A 248 -20.58 13.75 0.41
C TRP A 248 -21.20 12.42 0.86
N LEU A 249 -20.35 11.43 1.16
CA LEU A 249 -20.79 10.13 1.67
C LEU A 249 -21.20 10.25 3.15
N PRO A 250 -22.18 9.46 3.63
CA PRO A 250 -22.61 9.50 5.02
C PRO A 250 -21.44 9.14 5.93
N LYS A 251 -21.15 9.97 6.94
CA LYS A 251 -20.06 9.71 7.88
C LYS A 251 -20.30 8.33 8.55
N PRO A 252 -19.30 7.44 8.59
CA PRO A 252 -19.47 6.14 9.20
C PRO A 252 -19.68 6.28 10.71
N ASP A 253 -20.49 5.39 11.28
CA ASP A 253 -20.75 5.36 12.73
C ASP A 253 -19.50 4.98 13.53
N ARG A 254 -18.54 4.30 12.88
CA ARG A 254 -17.24 3.95 13.44
C ARG A 254 -16.12 4.64 12.69
N ASP A 255 -15.13 5.11 13.43
CA ASP A 255 -13.86 5.55 12.85
C ASP A 255 -13.07 4.33 12.40
N PHE A 256 -13.21 3.97 11.12
CA PHE A 256 -12.54 2.81 10.55
C PHE A 256 -11.05 3.02 10.26
N GLN A 257 -10.51 4.24 10.41
CA GLN A 257 -9.06 4.51 10.44
C GLN A 257 -8.70 5.71 11.33
N SER A 258 -7.67 5.52 12.17
CA SER A 258 -6.72 6.61 12.42
C SER A 258 -5.79 6.71 11.20
N PRO A 259 -5.44 7.91 10.71
CA PRO A 259 -4.49 8.09 9.60
C PRO A 259 -3.22 7.24 9.80
N PRO A 260 -2.51 6.83 8.73
CA PRO A 260 -1.11 6.42 8.88
C PRO A 260 -0.40 7.48 9.72
N ARG A 261 0.37 7.08 10.74
CA ARG A 261 0.97 8.01 11.71
C ARG A 261 1.64 9.16 10.93
N LYS A 262 1.56 10.39 11.46
CA LYS A 262 2.20 11.60 10.88
C LYS A 262 3.68 11.38 10.50
N GLU A 263 4.33 10.38 11.07
CA GLU A 263 5.68 9.91 10.77
C GLU A 263 5.87 9.47 9.30
N ASP A 264 4.82 8.93 8.65
CA ASP A 264 4.83 8.56 7.21
C ASP A 264 4.79 9.80 6.27
N ALA A 265 4.58 11.01 6.82
CA ALA A 265 4.50 12.27 6.08
C ALA A 265 5.76 13.13 6.17
N THR A 266 6.78 12.70 6.91
CA THR A 266 8.06 13.43 6.99
C THR A 266 9.04 12.99 5.89
N PRO A 267 9.80 13.94 5.30
CA PRO A 267 10.67 13.70 4.15
C PRO A 267 11.80 12.70 4.40
#